data_AF-A0A968C5N7-F1
#
_entry.id   AF-A0A968C5N7-F1
#
_cell.length_a   1.000
_cell.length_b   1.000
_cell.length_c   1.000
_cell.angle_alpha   90.00
_cell.angle_beta   90.00
_cell.angle_gamma   90.00
#
_symmetry.space_group_name_H-M   'P 1'
#
loop_
_entity.id
_entity.type
_entity.pdbx_description
1 polymer ?
#
loop_
_entity_poly.entity_id
_entity_poly.type
_entity_poly.pdbx_seq_one_letter_code
_entity_poly.pdbx_strand_id
1 'polypeptide(L)'
;MVLRRGRFGPFLACSGYPDCKTTRKITMNSDGQAEAKPEKLLDEKCPRCGSQLAVKQGRYGEFTSCSSYPTCRYVKMKETGVHCPECAKGQIVERRT
;
A
#
# COMPACT_ATOMS: atom_id res chain seq x y z
N MET A 1 -6.16 -15.94 8.47
CA MET A 1 -5.85 -14.66 9.14
C MET A 1 -6.82 -14.49 10.30
N VAL A 2 -6.40 -13.88 11.42
CA VAL A 2 -7.17 -13.70 12.66
C VAL A 2 -7.40 -12.21 12.90
N LEU A 3 -8.62 -11.81 13.26
CA LEU A 3 -8.93 -10.43 13.61
C LEU A 3 -8.29 -10.08 14.97
N ARG A 4 -7.42 -9.06 14.98
CA ARG A 4 -6.82 -8.50 16.19
C ARG A 4 -7.14 -7.02 16.28
N ARG A 5 -7.19 -6.48 17.51
CA ARG A 5 -7.42 -5.05 17.77
C ARG A 5 -6.12 -4.40 18.22
N GLY A 6 -5.75 -3.28 17.62
CA GLY A 6 -4.59 -2.49 18.00
C GLY A 6 -4.92 -1.00 18.14
N ARG A 7 -3.91 -0.19 18.48
CA ARG A 7 -3.98 1.27 18.61
C ARG A 7 -4.67 1.97 17.43
N PHE A 8 -4.44 1.48 16.22
CA PHE A 8 -4.88 2.08 14.97
C PHE A 8 -6.18 1.46 14.44
N GLY A 9 -6.90 0.70 15.29
CA GLY A 9 -8.12 -0.02 14.93
C GLY A 9 -7.90 -1.52 14.73
N PRO A 10 -8.97 -2.23 14.31
CA PRO A 10 -8.92 -3.65 14.02
C PRO A 10 -8.10 -3.94 12.74
N PHE A 11 -7.39 -5.07 12.74
CA PHE A 11 -6.58 -5.54 11.63
C PHE A 11 -6.60 -7.07 11.56
N LEU A 12 -6.30 -7.62 10.39
CA LEU A 12 -6.10 -9.06 10.20
C LEU A 12 -4.62 -9.40 10.37
N ALA A 13 -4.32 -10.36 11.23
CA ALA A 13 -2.99 -10.89 11.46
C ALA A 13 -2.87 -12.34 10.96
N CYS A 14 -1.66 -12.80 10.66
CA CYS A 14 -1.41 -14.23 10.44
C CYS A 14 -1.68 -15.03 11.72
N SER A 15 -2.28 -16.22 11.60
CA SER A 15 -2.50 -17.12 12.75
C SER A 15 -1.19 -17.65 13.32
N GLY A 16 -0.19 -17.88 12.47
CA GLY A 16 1.16 -18.35 12.84
C GLY A 16 2.12 -17.25 13.28
N TYR A 17 1.63 -16.19 13.95
CA TYR A 17 2.52 -15.23 14.61
C TYR A 17 3.18 -15.91 15.83
N PRO A 18 4.51 -15.87 16.02
CA PRO A 18 5.46 -14.86 15.52
C PRO A 18 6.20 -15.19 14.21
N ASP A 19 6.10 -16.42 13.71
CA ASP A 19 6.84 -16.90 12.52
C ASP A 19 6.35 -16.23 11.23
N CYS A 20 5.05 -15.92 11.17
CA CYS A 20 4.40 -15.21 10.08
C CYS A 20 3.93 -13.82 10.54
N LYS A 21 4.63 -12.76 10.10
CA LYS A 21 4.36 -11.36 10.49
C LYS A 21 3.44 -10.59 9.54
N THR A 22 2.79 -11.27 8.60
CA THR A 22 1.87 -10.65 7.64
C THR A 22 0.64 -10.07 8.34
N THR A 23 0.37 -8.79 8.12
CA THR A 23 -0.82 -8.09 8.60
C THR A 23 -1.54 -7.35 7.47
N ARG A 24 -2.86 -7.21 7.58
CA ARG A 24 -3.70 -6.43 6.65
C ARG A 24 -4.60 -5.49 7.43
N LYS A 25 -4.64 -4.22 7.01
CA LYS A 25 -5.51 -3.21 7.62
C LYS A 25 -6.95 -3.42 7.16
N ILE A 26 -7.90 -3.28 8.09
CA ILE A 26 -9.32 -3.23 7.79
C ILE A 26 -9.79 -1.79 8.08
N THR A 27 -10.57 -1.21 7.18
CA THR A 27 -11.31 0.02 7.47
C THR A 27 -12.75 -0.40 7.80
N MET A 28 -13.26 0.05 8.95
CA MET A 28 -14.65 -0.19 9.33
C MET A 28 -15.49 0.95 8.76
N ASN A 29 -16.43 0.66 7.87
CA ASN A 29 -17.46 1.63 7.49
C ASN A 29 -18.53 1.71 8.58
N SER A 30 -19.36 2.75 8.55
CA SER A 30 -20.46 3.01 9.48
C SER A 30 -21.44 1.84 9.65
N ASP A 31 -21.53 0.95 8.66
CA ASP A 31 -22.43 -0.20 8.65
C ASP A 31 -21.78 -1.50 9.19
N GLY A 32 -20.61 -1.40 9.85
CA GLY A 32 -19.91 -2.54 10.42
C GLY A 32 -19.30 -3.51 9.41
N GLN A 33 -19.33 -3.16 8.12
CA GLN A 33 -18.70 -3.95 7.06
C GLN A 33 -17.22 -3.60 6.93
N ALA A 34 -16.40 -4.65 6.97
CA ALA A 34 -14.95 -4.61 6.83
C ALA A 34 -14.57 -4.46 5.35
N GLU A 35 -14.68 -3.27 4.80
CA GLU A 35 -14.32 -3.03 3.40
C GLU A 35 -12.83 -2.71 3.25
N ALA A 36 -12.12 -3.60 2.56
CA ALA A 36 -10.84 -3.27 1.96
C ALA A 36 -11.13 -2.39 0.74
N LYS A 37 -10.74 -1.12 0.76
CA LYS A 37 -10.89 -0.21 -0.38
C LYS A 37 -10.35 -0.91 -1.64
N PRO A 38 -11.13 -1.02 -2.73
CA PRO A 38 -10.72 -1.81 -3.89
C PRO A 38 -9.43 -1.23 -4.49
N GLU A 39 -8.40 -2.06 -4.53
CA GLU A 39 -7.14 -1.74 -5.21
C GLU A 39 -7.42 -1.67 -6.71
N LYS A 40 -7.26 -0.50 -7.33
CA LYS A 40 -7.35 -0.37 -8.78
C LYS A 40 -6.12 -1.03 -9.40
N LEU A 41 -6.31 -2.16 -10.08
CA LEU A 41 -5.28 -2.80 -10.89
C LEU A 41 -4.98 -1.91 -12.11
N LEU A 42 -3.71 -1.67 -12.38
CA LEU A 42 -3.26 -1.08 -13.64
C LEU A 42 -2.91 -2.20 -14.62
N ASP A 43 -3.13 -1.93 -15.90
CA ASP A 43 -2.67 -2.80 -16.99
C ASP A 43 -1.15 -2.76 -17.21
N GLU A 44 -0.42 -1.89 -16.47
CA GLU A 44 1.03 -1.79 -16.52
C GLU A 44 1.69 -2.99 -15.80
N LYS A 45 2.58 -3.69 -16.49
CA LYS A 45 3.34 -4.82 -15.94
C LYS A 45 4.56 -4.33 -15.17
N CYS A 46 4.84 -4.97 -14.04
CA CYS A 46 6.02 -4.71 -13.22
C CYS A 46 7.29 -5.10 -13.98
N PRO A 47 8.29 -4.21 -14.13
CA PRO A 47 9.52 -4.50 -14.86
C PRO A 47 10.41 -5.56 -14.19
N ARG A 48 10.18 -5.88 -12.91
CA ARG A 48 10.98 -6.87 -12.17
C ARG A 48 10.44 -8.29 -12.23
N CYS A 49 9.14 -8.47 -12.45
CA CYS A 49 8.50 -9.80 -12.36
C CYS A 49 7.36 -10.04 -13.36
N GLY A 50 7.00 -9.04 -14.18
CA GLY A 50 5.96 -9.16 -15.20
C GLY A 50 4.52 -9.20 -14.66
N SER A 51 4.32 -9.21 -13.34
CA SER A 51 2.99 -9.17 -12.71
C SER A 51 2.37 -7.77 -12.75
N GLN A 52 1.06 -7.67 -12.60
CA GLN A 52 0.34 -6.40 -12.66
C GLN A 52 0.72 -5.46 -11.51
N LEU A 53 0.74 -4.16 -11.80
CA LEU A 53 0.83 -3.11 -10.79
C LEU A 53 -0.57 -2.77 -10.26
N ALA A 54 -0.65 -2.43 -8.98
CA ALA A 54 -1.89 -2.06 -8.29
C ALA A 54 -1.71 -0.71 -7.59
N VAL A 55 -2.68 0.20 -7.70
CA VAL A 55 -2.73 1.40 -6.86
C VAL A 55 -3.20 0.99 -5.47
N LYS A 56 -2.35 1.24 -4.48
CA LYS A 56 -2.66 1.07 -3.07
C LYS A 56 -2.66 2.42 -2.39
N GLN A 57 -3.44 2.52 -1.31
CA GLN A 57 -3.47 3.73 -0.49
C GLN A 57 -2.67 3.49 0.80
N GLY A 58 -1.61 4.28 0.99
CA GLY A 58 -0.76 4.24 2.17
C GLY A 58 -1.02 5.42 3.10
N ARG A 59 -0.19 5.53 4.14
CA ARG A 59 -0.22 6.66 5.08
C ARG A 59 0.00 8.00 4.39
N TYR A 60 0.83 8.03 3.35
CA TYR A 60 1.26 9.27 2.71
C TYR A 60 0.47 9.61 1.44
N GLY A 61 -0.44 8.74 0.99
CA GLY A 61 -1.17 8.93 -0.27
C GLY A 61 -1.30 7.66 -1.07
N GLU A 62 -1.74 7.79 -2.32
CA GLU A 62 -1.80 6.69 -3.27
C GLU A 62 -0.42 6.40 -3.86
N PHE A 63 -0.06 5.12 -3.95
CA PHE A 63 1.17 4.67 -4.57
C PHE A 63 0.90 3.41 -5.39
N THR A 64 1.67 3.21 -6.45
CA THR A 64 1.57 2.01 -7.28
C THR A 64 2.55 0.98 -6.77
N SER A 65 2.09 -0.23 -6.50
CA SER A 65 2.94 -1.33 -6.03
C SER A 65 2.66 -2.60 -6.79
N CYS A 66 3.65 -3.48 -6.83
CA CYS A 66 3.49 -4.77 -7.47
C CYS A 66 2.44 -5.64 -6.74
N SER A 67 1.55 -6.26 -7.51
CA SER A 67 0.49 -7.14 -6.96
C SER A 67 1.06 -8.36 -6.23
N SER A 68 2.24 -8.85 -6.65
CA SER A 68 2.92 -10.00 -6.03
C SER A 68 3.74 -9.66 -4.79
N TYR A 69 3.47 -8.56 -4.10
CA TYR A 69 4.06 -8.32 -2.77
C TYR A 69 3.66 -9.46 -1.80
N PRO A 70 4.59 -10.10 -1.07
CA PRO A 70 5.94 -9.65 -0.69
C PRO A 70 7.10 -10.16 -1.56
N THR A 71 6.86 -11.00 -2.56
CA THR A 71 7.93 -11.60 -3.39
C THR A 71 8.57 -10.56 -4.31
N CYS A 72 7.79 -9.59 -4.78
CA CYS A 72 8.28 -8.41 -5.50
C CYS A 72 8.02 -7.13 -4.72
N ARG A 73 9.09 -6.44 -4.31
CA ARG A 73 9.02 -5.16 -3.56
C ARG A 73 9.10 -3.92 -4.46
N TYR A 74 8.66 -4.02 -5.71
CA TYR A 74 8.64 -2.86 -6.61
C TYR A 74 7.53 -1.88 -6.23
N VAL A 75 7.89 -0.61 -6.11
CA VAL A 75 7.00 0.51 -5.78
C VAL A 75 7.31 1.67 -6.72
N LYS A 76 6.26 2.24 -7.32
CA LYS A 76 6.29 3.43 -8.17
C LYS A 76 5.44 4.49 -7.47
N MET A 77 6.06 5.60 -7.09
CA MET A 77 5.37 6.71 -6.43
C MET A 77 4.78 7.64 -7.50
N LYS A 78 3.62 8.25 -7.24
CA LYS A 78 3.11 9.35 -8.07
C LYS A 78 3.91 10.61 -7.71
N GLU A 79 4.76 11.07 -8.61
CA GLU A 79 5.56 12.29 -8.43
C GLU A 79 4.77 13.51 -8.94
N THR A 80 4.88 14.64 -8.24
CA THR A 80 4.13 15.88 -8.59
C THR A 80 4.79 16.66 -9.74
N GLY A 81 5.88 16.14 -10.32
CA GLY A 81 6.64 16.78 -11.40
C GLY A 81 7.46 18.00 -10.97
N VAL A 82 7.43 18.37 -9.68
CA VAL A 82 8.23 19.50 -9.15
C VAL A 82 9.56 18.95 -8.63
N HIS A 83 10.65 19.38 -9.25
CA HIS A 83 11.99 19.10 -8.76
C HIS A 83 12.29 19.87 -7.48
N CYS A 84 13.05 19.26 -6.58
CA CYS A 84 13.46 19.90 -5.34
C CYS A 84 14.30 21.15 -5.65
N PRO A 85 13.89 22.35 -5.19
CA PRO A 85 14.55 23.61 -5.54
C PRO A 85 15.98 23.75 -4.96
N GLU A 86 16.33 22.99 -3.93
CA GLU A 86 17.66 23.05 -3.31
C GLU A 86 18.68 22.12 -3.94
N CYS A 87 18.25 20.96 -4.44
CA CYS A 87 19.18 19.90 -4.85
C CYS A 87 18.96 19.38 -6.28
N ALA A 88 17.88 19.77 -6.97
CA ALA A 88 17.49 19.42 -8.35
C ALA A 88 17.44 17.91 -8.69
N LYS A 89 17.88 17.02 -7.79
CA LYS A 89 18.00 15.57 -8.00
C LYS A 89 16.83 14.78 -7.42
N GLY A 90 16.02 15.40 -6.56
CA GLY A 90 14.83 14.79 -5.96
C GLY A 90 13.54 15.33 -6.56
N GLN A 91 12.50 14.50 -6.59
CA GLN A 91 11.15 14.94 -6.93
C GLN A 91 10.29 15.05 -5.67
N ILE A 92 9.47 16.09 -5.62
CA ILE A 92 8.53 16.32 -4.52
C ILE A 92 7.34 15.38 -4.72
N VAL A 93 6.87 14.80 -3.62
CA VAL A 93 5.72 13.89 -3.57
C VAL A 93 4.67 14.48 -2.67
N GLU A 94 3.42 14.49 -3.11
CA GLU A 94 2.30 14.93 -2.29
C GLU A 94 2.10 13.99 -1.09
N ARG A 95 2.07 14.56 0.12
CA ARG A 95 1.73 13.84 1.34
C ARG A 95 0.34 14.29 1.79
N ARG A 96 -0.58 13.33 1.94
CA ARG A 96 -1.87 13.60 2.56
C ARG A 96 -1.69 13.74 4.08
N THR A 97 -2.10 14.87 4.65
CA THR A 97 -2.22 15.10 6.10
C THR A 97 -3.50 14.48 6.65
#